data_AF-A0A956CJV3-F1
#
_entry.id   AF-A0A956CJV3-F1
#
_cell.length_a   1.000
_cell.length_b   1.000
_cell.length_c   1.000
_cell.angle_alpha   90.00
_cell.angle_beta   90.00
_cell.angle_gamma   90.00
#
_symmetry.space_group_name_H-M   'P 1'
#
loop_
_entity.id
_entity.type
_entity.pdbx_description
1 polymer ?
#
loop_
_entity_poly.entity_id
_entity_poly.type
_entity_poly.pdbx_seq_one_letter_code
_entity_poly.pdbx_strand_id
1 'polypeptide(L)'
;MSRHGPTNACIAELRAAYETVRRLRAAQLADPAFEATAEIQALASKHPGMLRVLERLPPGELDRRIDELRAIRDPSTSPPWMRCAVSFHGWMRASLRVRSTARGALEPVVVVAKGYVAGPDEPSLEEWNSEALSALLAPPEGRMTTFVLGRVAAEQGLPTEEVERLVFGVAHSRGAT
;
A
#
# COMPACT_ATOMS: atom_id res chain seq x y z
N MET A 1 -10.98 12.73 -14.20
CA MET A 1 -10.11 12.11 -13.18
C MET A 1 -9.89 10.67 -13.59
N SER A 2 -8.72 10.35 -14.12
CA SER A 2 -8.42 8.99 -14.61
C SER A 2 -8.18 8.08 -13.41
N ARG A 3 -9.23 7.35 -13.03
CA ARG A 3 -9.17 6.29 -12.01
C ARG A 3 -8.44 5.11 -12.64
N HIS A 4 -7.14 5.01 -12.40
CA HIS A 4 -6.40 3.84 -12.85
C HIS A 4 -6.75 2.70 -11.90
N GLY A 5 -7.74 1.89 -12.30
CA GLY A 5 -7.99 0.61 -11.64
C GLY A 5 -6.74 -0.28 -11.70
N PRO A 6 -6.67 -1.31 -10.85
CA PRO A 6 -5.54 -2.23 -10.86
C PRO A 6 -5.33 -2.81 -12.25
N THR A 7 -4.07 -2.98 -12.66
CA THR A 7 -3.73 -3.68 -13.92
C THR A 7 -3.48 -5.17 -13.64
N ASN A 8 -3.47 -6.00 -14.68
CA ASN A 8 -3.07 -7.41 -14.54
C ASN A 8 -1.68 -7.57 -13.90
N ALA A 9 -0.74 -6.67 -14.22
CA ALA A 9 0.60 -6.68 -13.62
C ALA A 9 0.54 -6.40 -12.11
N CYS A 10 -0.21 -5.37 -11.70
CA CYS A 10 -0.38 -5.02 -10.29
C CYS A 10 -1.05 -6.15 -9.49
N ILE A 11 -2.04 -6.83 -10.09
CA ILE A 11 -2.73 -7.98 -9.48
C ILE A 11 -1.75 -9.16 -9.32
N ALA A 12 -0.96 -9.45 -10.34
CA ALA A 12 0.04 -10.52 -10.28
C ALA A 12 1.12 -10.24 -9.22
N GLU A 13 1.57 -8.99 -9.10
CA GLU A 13 2.52 -8.58 -8.06
C GLU A 13 1.92 -8.67 -6.65
N LEU A 14 0.68 -8.19 -6.47
CA LEU A 14 -0.01 -8.29 -5.19
C LEU A 14 -0.19 -9.76 -4.77
N ARG A 15 -0.53 -10.64 -5.71
CA ARG A 15 -0.61 -12.09 -5.49
C ARG A 15 0.71 -12.67 -5.03
N ALA A 16 1.81 -12.35 -5.72
CA ALA A 16 3.13 -12.84 -5.34
C ALA A 16 3.52 -12.40 -3.92
N ALA A 17 3.17 -11.17 -3.53
CA ALA A 17 3.40 -10.67 -2.19
C ALA A 17 2.58 -11.43 -1.13
N TYR A 18 1.29 -11.69 -1.40
CA TYR A 18 0.42 -12.46 -0.51
C TYR A 18 0.86 -13.93 -0.37
N GLU A 19 1.26 -14.57 -1.48
CA GLU A 19 1.83 -15.93 -1.48
C GLU A 19 3.13 -15.98 -0.67
N THR A 20 3.96 -14.92 -0.73
CA THR A 20 5.15 -14.77 0.12
C THR A 20 4.79 -14.68 1.60
N VAL A 21 3.81 -13.83 1.95
CA VAL A 21 3.30 -13.72 3.33
C VAL A 21 2.81 -15.07 3.85
N ARG A 22 2.05 -15.82 3.04
CA ARG A 22 1.55 -17.14 3.42
C ARG A 22 2.68 -18.13 3.71
N ARG A 23 3.70 -18.15 2.83
CA ARG A 23 4.88 -19.02 3.01
C ARG A 23 5.67 -18.66 4.27
N LEU A 24 5.88 -17.37 4.53
CA LEU A 24 6.57 -16.89 5.74
C LEU A 24 5.83 -17.32 7.02
N ARG A 25 4.49 -17.17 7.06
CA ARG A 25 3.69 -17.62 8.21
C ARG A 25 3.76 -19.12 8.42
N ALA A 26 3.69 -19.90 7.34
CA ALA A 26 3.80 -21.35 7.43
C ALA A 26 5.16 -21.79 7.99
N ALA A 27 6.24 -21.13 7.57
CA ALA A 27 7.59 -21.39 8.08
C ALA A 27 7.73 -21.02 9.56
N GLN A 28 7.23 -19.85 9.98
CA GLN A 28 7.22 -19.44 11.39
C GLN A 28 6.39 -20.36 12.29
N LEU A 29 5.29 -20.91 11.77
CA LEU A 29 4.47 -21.88 12.51
C LEU A 29 5.16 -23.23 12.63
N ALA A 30 5.88 -23.66 11.59
CA ALA A 30 6.63 -24.93 11.59
C ALA A 30 7.89 -24.87 12.46
N ASP A 31 8.54 -23.71 12.52
CA ASP A 31 9.73 -23.46 13.33
C ASP A 31 9.68 -22.05 13.95
N PRO A 32 9.41 -21.93 15.27
CA PRO A 32 9.44 -20.64 15.96
C PRO A 32 10.81 -19.93 15.96
N ALA A 33 11.91 -20.64 15.65
CA ALA A 33 13.25 -20.06 15.52
C ALA A 33 13.57 -19.63 14.07
N PHE A 34 12.60 -19.69 13.16
CA PHE A 34 12.78 -19.32 11.76
C PHE A 34 13.01 -17.81 11.59
N GLU A 35 14.20 -17.46 11.10
CA GLU A 35 14.61 -16.09 10.80
C GLU A 35 14.66 -15.85 9.28
N ALA A 36 13.63 -15.21 8.73
CA ALA A 36 13.55 -14.83 7.31
C ALA A 36 13.88 -13.36 7.04
N THR A 37 14.88 -12.83 7.75
CA THR A 37 15.21 -11.40 7.74
C THR A 37 15.39 -10.82 6.33
N ALA A 38 16.11 -11.52 5.45
CA ALA A 38 16.33 -11.05 4.08
C ALA A 38 15.04 -11.01 3.24
N GLU A 39 14.18 -12.02 3.37
CA GLU A 39 12.91 -12.08 2.63
C GLU A 39 11.90 -11.06 3.16
N ILE A 40 11.84 -10.86 4.48
CA ILE A 40 11.03 -9.84 5.14
C ILE A 40 11.46 -8.45 4.68
N GLN A 41 12.77 -8.18 4.61
CA GLN A 41 13.31 -6.92 4.11
C GLN A 41 12.99 -6.69 2.63
N ALA A 42 13.14 -7.71 1.79
CA ALA A 42 12.78 -7.63 0.37
C ALA A 42 11.28 -7.37 0.19
N LEU A 43 10.43 -8.06 0.95
CA LEU A 43 8.99 -7.88 0.96
C LEU A 43 8.60 -6.46 1.38
N ALA A 44 9.17 -5.96 2.47
CA ALA A 44 8.89 -4.62 2.99
C ALA A 44 9.35 -3.52 2.02
N SER A 45 10.47 -3.73 1.32
CA SER A 45 11.00 -2.78 0.35
C SER A 45 10.12 -2.68 -0.89
N LYS A 46 9.63 -3.82 -1.40
CA LYS A 46 8.80 -3.87 -2.63
C LYS A 46 7.32 -3.57 -2.35
N HIS A 47 6.80 -4.00 -1.21
CA HIS A 47 5.42 -3.83 -0.79
C HIS A 47 5.35 -3.23 0.62
N PRO A 48 5.62 -1.91 0.73
CA PRO A 48 5.48 -1.21 2.00
C PRO A 48 4.10 -1.45 2.62
N GLY A 49 4.08 -1.87 3.89
CA GLY A 49 2.84 -2.24 4.61
C GLY A 49 2.48 -3.73 4.58
N MET A 50 3.15 -4.55 3.76
CA MET A 50 2.89 -5.99 3.73
C MET A 50 3.27 -6.70 5.04
N LEU A 51 4.19 -6.13 5.83
CA LEU A 51 4.48 -6.64 7.18
C LEU A 51 3.27 -6.52 8.11
N ARG A 52 2.45 -5.47 7.97
CA ARG A 52 1.20 -5.37 8.73
C ARG A 52 0.18 -6.40 8.29
N VAL A 53 0.12 -6.70 6.99
CA VAL A 53 -0.70 -7.80 6.47
C VAL A 53 -0.24 -9.14 7.06
N LEU A 54 1.08 -9.37 7.08
CA LEU A 54 1.72 -10.53 7.71
C LEU A 54 1.38 -10.68 9.20
N GLU A 55 1.21 -9.58 9.93
CA GLU A 55 0.86 -9.63 11.36
C GLU A 55 -0.65 -9.76 11.61
N ARG A 56 -1.49 -9.10 10.81
CA ARG A 56 -2.88 -8.79 11.21
C ARG A 56 -3.96 -9.53 10.43
N LEU A 57 -3.68 -9.91 9.18
CA LEU A 57 -4.71 -10.53 8.35
C LEU A 57 -5.02 -11.94 8.87
N PRO A 58 -6.27 -12.31 9.19
CA PRO A 58 -6.56 -13.68 9.61
C PRO A 58 -6.13 -14.72 8.56
N PRO A 59 -5.66 -15.93 8.93
CA PRO A 59 -5.21 -16.93 7.96
C PRO A 59 -6.24 -17.26 6.87
N GLY A 60 -7.51 -17.48 7.25
CA GLY A 60 -8.57 -17.76 6.28
C GLY A 60 -8.86 -16.60 5.31
N GLU A 61 -8.64 -15.36 5.76
CA GLU A 61 -8.79 -14.17 4.91
C GLU A 61 -7.61 -14.03 3.94
N LEU A 62 -6.39 -14.40 4.36
CA LEU A 62 -5.22 -14.44 3.49
C LEU A 62 -5.42 -15.42 2.33
N ASP A 63 -5.88 -16.64 2.62
CA ASP A 63 -6.15 -17.65 1.59
C ASP A 63 -7.29 -17.21 0.67
N ARG A 64 -8.41 -16.70 1.22
CA ARG A 64 -9.53 -16.15 0.43
C ARG A 64 -9.05 -15.09 -0.57
N ARG A 65 -8.22 -14.15 -0.13
CA ARG A 65 -7.67 -13.08 -0.98
C ARG A 65 -6.73 -13.61 -2.07
N ILE A 66 -5.91 -14.62 -1.76
CA ILE A 66 -5.05 -15.28 -2.75
C ILE A 66 -5.91 -15.95 -3.83
N ASP A 67 -6.97 -16.64 -3.45
CA ASP A 67 -7.86 -17.31 -4.40
C ASP A 67 -8.63 -16.30 -5.27
N GLU A 68 -9.09 -15.20 -4.70
CA GLU A 68 -9.68 -14.09 -5.48
C GLU A 68 -8.69 -13.49 -6.48
N LEU A 69 -7.45 -13.22 -6.05
CA LEU A 69 -6.40 -12.73 -6.95
C LEU A 69 -6.10 -13.69 -8.11
N ARG A 70 -6.24 -15.00 -7.90
CA ARG A 70 -6.09 -16.02 -8.95
C ARG A 70 -7.30 -16.10 -9.87
N ALA A 71 -8.48 -15.81 -9.34
CA ALA A 71 -9.74 -15.90 -10.08
C ALA A 71 -9.99 -14.68 -10.98
N ILE A 72 -9.42 -13.51 -10.67
CA ILE A 72 -9.58 -12.32 -11.53
C ILE A 72 -9.06 -12.58 -12.95
N ARG A 73 -9.92 -12.26 -13.93
CA ARG A 73 -9.62 -12.31 -15.36
C ARG A 73 -9.70 -10.92 -16.00
N ASP A 74 -10.61 -10.09 -15.51
CA ASP A 74 -10.74 -8.69 -15.87
C ASP A 74 -10.46 -7.82 -14.64
N PRO A 75 -9.37 -7.03 -14.63
CA PRO A 75 -9.05 -6.13 -13.52
C PRO A 75 -10.14 -5.10 -13.21
N SER A 76 -11.01 -4.76 -14.17
CA SER A 76 -12.14 -3.86 -13.94
C SER A 76 -13.14 -4.40 -12.90
N THR A 77 -13.19 -5.73 -12.74
CA THR A 77 -14.07 -6.45 -11.81
C THR A 77 -13.45 -6.67 -10.43
N SER A 78 -12.25 -6.13 -10.18
CA SER A 78 -11.52 -6.31 -8.93
C SER A 78 -12.36 -5.87 -7.73
N PRO A 79 -12.47 -6.65 -6.64
CA PRO A 79 -13.21 -6.28 -5.45
C PRO A 79 -12.60 -5.06 -4.75
N PRO A 80 -13.37 -4.33 -3.91
CA PRO A 80 -12.90 -3.10 -3.26
C PRO A 80 -11.56 -3.25 -2.52
N TRP A 81 -11.37 -4.34 -1.77
CA TRP A 81 -10.14 -4.56 -1.02
C TRP A 81 -8.90 -4.63 -1.92
N MET A 82 -9.03 -5.21 -3.12
CA MET A 82 -7.94 -5.38 -4.07
C MET A 82 -7.55 -4.04 -4.68
N ARG A 83 -8.55 -3.22 -5.06
CA ARG A 83 -8.32 -1.85 -5.54
C ARG A 83 -7.63 -1.01 -4.47
N CYS A 84 -8.15 -1.03 -3.24
CA CYS A 84 -7.56 -0.32 -2.11
C CYS A 84 -6.12 -0.79 -1.81
N ALA A 85 -5.85 -2.10 -1.86
CA ALA A 85 -4.52 -2.65 -1.59
C ALA A 85 -3.51 -2.23 -2.66
N VAL A 86 -3.88 -2.28 -3.95
CA VAL A 86 -3.02 -1.82 -5.05
C VAL A 86 -2.74 -0.32 -4.92
N SER A 87 -3.77 0.52 -4.79
CA SER A 87 -3.59 1.97 -4.63
C SER A 87 -2.75 2.29 -3.39
N PHE A 88 -2.97 1.60 -2.27
CA PHE A 88 -2.18 1.80 -1.05
C PHE A 88 -0.69 1.54 -1.26
N HIS A 89 -0.31 0.43 -1.90
CA HIS A 89 1.09 0.11 -2.13
C HIS A 89 1.74 1.07 -3.12
N GLY A 90 1.04 1.46 -4.19
CA GLY A 90 1.51 2.45 -5.15
C GLY A 90 1.74 3.82 -4.49
N TRP A 91 0.75 4.33 -3.77
CA TRP A 91 0.88 5.58 -3.01
C TRP A 91 2.01 5.52 -1.98
N MET A 92 2.18 4.41 -1.27
CA MET A 92 3.23 4.30 -0.26
C MET A 92 4.64 4.30 -0.89
N ARG A 93 4.86 3.58 -1.99
CA ARG A 93 6.14 3.60 -2.72
C ARG A 93 6.44 4.98 -3.28
N ALA A 94 5.46 5.60 -3.93
CA ALA A 94 5.60 6.95 -4.47
C ALA A 94 5.91 7.95 -3.35
N SER A 95 5.19 7.88 -2.22
CA SER A 95 5.41 8.73 -1.04
C SER A 95 6.82 8.61 -0.47
N LEU A 96 7.35 7.38 -0.35
CA LEU A 96 8.71 7.15 0.14
C LEU A 96 9.75 7.78 -0.77
N ARG A 97 9.63 7.57 -2.09
CA ARG A 97 10.53 8.15 -3.09
C ARG A 97 10.45 9.67 -3.11
N VAL A 98 9.24 10.23 -3.21
CA VAL A 98 8.99 11.67 -3.20
C VAL A 98 9.55 12.31 -1.93
N ARG A 99 9.26 11.73 -0.75
CA ARG A 99 9.77 12.25 0.52
C ARG A 99 11.29 12.21 0.59
N SER A 100 11.93 11.18 0.04
CA SER A 100 13.39 11.10 -0.02
C SER A 100 13.97 12.22 -0.88
N THR A 101 13.36 12.51 -2.03
CA THR A 101 13.82 13.57 -2.95
C THR A 101 13.53 14.97 -2.42
N ALA A 102 12.42 15.15 -1.72
CA ALA A 102 12.00 16.45 -1.18
C ALA A 102 12.81 16.90 0.06
N ARG A 103 13.49 15.99 0.75
CA ARG A 103 14.32 16.36 1.91
C ARG A 103 15.47 17.27 1.49
N GLY A 104 15.50 18.48 2.06
CA GLY A 104 16.54 19.47 1.79
C GLY A 104 16.33 20.30 0.52
N ALA A 105 15.19 20.12 -0.17
CA ALA A 105 14.84 20.97 -1.30
C ALA A 105 14.28 22.32 -0.81
N LEU A 106 14.70 23.41 -1.46
CA LEU A 106 14.11 24.74 -1.24
C LEU A 106 12.67 24.81 -1.77
N GLU A 107 12.39 24.16 -2.90
CA GLU A 107 11.07 24.11 -3.54
C GLU A 107 10.68 22.66 -3.92
N PRO A 108 10.15 21.87 -2.96
CA PRO A 108 9.87 20.44 -3.14
C PRO A 108 9.00 20.10 -4.36
N VAL A 109 7.99 20.93 -4.65
CA VAL A 109 7.05 20.67 -5.77
C VAL A 109 7.73 20.70 -7.12
N VAL A 110 8.67 21.62 -7.32
CA VAL A 110 9.42 21.76 -8.58
C VAL A 110 10.38 20.58 -8.77
N VAL A 111 11.00 20.13 -7.69
CA VAL A 111 11.92 18.97 -7.72
C VAL A 111 11.17 17.69 -8.09
N VAL A 112 9.99 17.48 -7.50
CA VAL A 112 9.15 16.32 -7.80
C VAL A 112 8.62 16.41 -9.24
N ALA A 113 8.09 17.55 -9.67
CA ALA A 113 7.54 17.74 -11.01
C ALA A 113 8.54 17.46 -12.15
N LYS A 114 9.82 17.76 -11.95
CA LYS A 114 10.85 17.56 -12.98
C LYS A 114 11.34 16.12 -13.11
N GLY A 115 11.17 15.28 -12.10
CA GLY A 115 11.77 13.94 -12.06
C GLY A 115 10.81 12.80 -11.77
N TYR A 116 9.56 13.10 -11.42
CA TYR A 116 8.60 12.07 -11.06
C TYR A 116 8.02 11.38 -12.30
N VAL A 117 8.37 10.12 -12.45
CA VAL A 117 7.76 9.19 -13.39
C VAL A 117 6.96 8.18 -12.57
N ALA A 118 5.64 8.20 -12.75
CA ALA A 118 4.73 7.30 -12.07
C ALA A 118 4.90 5.86 -12.57
N GLY A 119 4.94 4.92 -11.63
CA GLY A 119 4.78 3.50 -11.91
C GLY A 119 3.32 3.13 -12.22
N PRO A 120 3.05 1.88 -12.61
CA PRO A 120 1.74 1.44 -13.11
C PRO A 120 0.56 1.60 -12.13
N ASP A 121 0.81 1.57 -10.83
CA ASP A 121 -0.17 1.71 -9.74
C ASP A 121 0.07 2.94 -8.85
N GLU A 122 0.97 3.82 -9.26
CA GLU A 122 1.32 5.00 -8.48
C GLU A 122 0.47 6.21 -8.90
N PRO A 123 0.28 7.19 -7.98
CA PRO A 123 -0.43 8.42 -8.31
C PRO A 123 0.23 9.17 -9.47
N SER A 124 -0.57 9.91 -10.24
CA SER A 124 -0.04 10.75 -11.30
C SER A 124 0.71 11.96 -10.74
N LEU A 125 1.42 12.70 -11.61
CA LEU A 125 2.20 13.85 -11.17
C LEU A 125 1.31 14.96 -10.59
N GLU A 126 0.10 15.15 -11.13
CA GLU A 126 -0.85 16.19 -10.70
C GLU A 126 -1.32 16.01 -9.25
N GLU A 127 -1.29 14.76 -8.76
CA GLU A 127 -1.65 14.42 -7.39
C GLU A 127 -0.57 14.84 -6.37
N TRP A 128 0.63 15.22 -6.84
CA TRP A 128 1.75 15.75 -6.03
C TRP A 128 1.79 17.28 -6.02
N ASN A 129 0.66 17.90 -5.72
CA ASN A 129 0.57 19.35 -5.53
C ASN A 129 1.19 19.82 -4.19
N SER A 130 1.26 21.13 -3.98
CA SER A 130 1.86 21.71 -2.78
C SER A 130 1.20 21.24 -1.47
N GLU A 131 -0.12 21.02 -1.46
CA GLU A 131 -0.84 20.51 -0.29
C GLU A 131 -0.44 19.07 0.03
N ALA A 132 -0.43 18.20 -0.99
CA ALA A 132 -0.02 16.80 -0.84
C ALA A 132 1.44 16.67 -0.37
N LEU A 133 2.33 17.52 -0.89
CA LEU A 133 3.74 17.53 -0.48
C LEU A 133 3.93 18.05 0.94
N SER A 134 3.19 19.10 1.33
CA SER A 134 3.18 19.59 2.71
C SER A 134 2.72 18.50 3.67
N ALA A 135 1.59 17.84 3.36
CA ALA A 135 1.07 16.73 4.15
C ALA A 135 1.99 15.50 4.15
N LEU A 136 2.74 15.24 3.08
CA LEU A 136 3.72 14.15 3.07
C LEU A 136 4.96 14.44 3.94
N LEU A 137 5.44 15.69 3.92
CA LEU A 137 6.62 16.13 4.68
C LEU A 137 6.31 16.29 6.17
N ALA A 138 5.09 16.74 6.50
CA ALA A 138 4.55 16.85 7.85
C ALA A 138 3.27 16.01 7.99
N PRO A 139 3.38 14.66 8.05
CA PRO A 139 2.23 13.77 8.04
C PRO A 139 1.31 13.95 9.25
N PRO A 140 -0.01 13.79 9.07
CA PRO A 140 -0.95 13.76 10.19
C PRO A 140 -0.51 12.73 11.23
N GLU A 141 -0.53 13.14 12.51
CA GLU A 141 -0.06 12.31 13.64
C GLU A 141 1.40 11.82 13.50
N GLY A 142 2.21 12.43 12.63
CA GLY A 142 3.57 12.00 12.32
C GLY A 142 3.65 10.71 11.51
N ARG A 143 2.53 10.18 11.00
CA ARG A 143 2.44 8.85 10.39
C ARG A 143 2.14 8.94 8.89
N MET A 144 3.12 8.59 8.07
CA MET A 144 2.96 8.54 6.61
C MET A 144 1.86 7.57 6.16
N THR A 145 1.60 6.50 6.93
CA THR A 145 0.45 5.62 6.65
C THR A 145 -0.88 6.35 6.72
N THR A 146 -1.06 7.29 7.65
CA THR A 146 -2.29 8.08 7.77
C THR A 146 -2.50 8.96 6.54
N PHE A 147 -1.43 9.61 6.05
CA PHE A 147 -1.46 10.35 4.78
C PHE A 147 -1.88 9.44 3.61
N VAL A 148 -1.20 8.30 3.42
CA VAL A 148 -1.48 7.38 2.32
C VAL A 148 -2.91 6.83 2.37
N LEU A 149 -3.38 6.40 3.55
CA LEU A 149 -4.75 5.91 3.71
C LEU A 149 -5.78 7.00 3.36
N GLY A 150 -5.52 8.26 3.75
CA GLY A 150 -6.38 9.40 3.37
C GLY A 150 -6.43 9.65 1.86
N ARG A 151 -5.30 9.49 1.16
CA ARG A 151 -5.27 9.61 -0.32
C ARG A 151 -6.06 8.49 -1.00
N VAL A 152 -5.85 7.24 -0.57
CA VAL A 152 -6.60 6.09 -1.10
C VAL A 152 -8.10 6.21 -0.77
N ALA A 153 -8.45 6.70 0.42
CA ALA A 153 -9.84 6.97 0.81
C ALA A 153 -10.52 7.97 -0.12
N ALA A 154 -9.86 9.10 -0.40
CA ALA A 154 -10.36 10.10 -1.34
C ALA A 154 -10.50 9.53 -2.76
N GLU A 155 -9.52 8.74 -3.22
CA GLU A 155 -9.53 8.09 -4.54
C GLU A 155 -10.69 7.10 -4.71
N GLN A 156 -10.97 6.31 -3.66
CA GLN A 156 -11.98 5.26 -3.69
C GLN A 156 -13.38 5.75 -3.24
N GLY A 157 -13.49 6.99 -2.75
CA GLY A 157 -14.74 7.52 -2.20
C GLY A 157 -15.20 6.79 -0.94
N LEU A 158 -14.26 6.35 -0.11
CA LEU A 158 -14.52 5.55 1.10
C LEU A 158 -14.00 6.28 2.35
N PRO A 159 -14.55 6.00 3.55
CA PRO A 159 -13.93 6.42 4.80
C PRO A 159 -12.53 5.83 4.98
N THR A 160 -11.60 6.57 5.59
CA THR A 160 -10.22 6.10 5.84
C THR A 160 -10.17 4.81 6.64
N GLU A 161 -11.04 4.66 7.64
CA GLU A 161 -11.14 3.44 8.46
C GLU A 161 -11.58 2.22 7.64
N GLU A 162 -12.47 2.44 6.67
CA GLU A 162 -12.92 1.41 5.74
C GLU A 162 -11.78 0.96 4.83
N VAL A 163 -10.99 1.91 4.30
CA VAL A 163 -9.78 1.57 3.53
C VAL A 163 -8.78 0.81 4.39
N GLU A 164 -8.53 1.22 5.64
CA GLU A 164 -7.62 0.51 6.53
C GLU A 164 -8.07 -0.94 6.77
N ARG A 165 -9.36 -1.15 7.02
CA ARG A 165 -9.97 -2.48 7.17
C ARG A 165 -9.83 -3.31 5.89
N LEU A 166 -10.10 -2.71 4.74
CA LEU A 166 -9.97 -3.37 3.44
C LEU A 166 -8.52 -3.77 3.14
N VAL A 167 -7.54 -2.93 3.46
CA VAL A 167 -6.12 -3.21 3.20
C VAL A 167 -5.57 -4.23 4.21
N PHE A 168 -5.81 -4.07 5.52
CA PHE A 168 -5.12 -4.83 6.58
C PHE A 168 -5.98 -5.85 7.33
N GLY A 169 -7.28 -5.94 7.06
CA GLY A 169 -8.19 -6.94 7.65
C GLY A 169 -8.95 -6.47 8.89
N VAL A 170 -8.43 -5.48 9.63
CA VAL A 170 -9.08 -4.85 10.80
C VAL A 170 -8.65 -3.38 10.88
N ALA A 171 -9.61 -2.47 11.03
CA ALA A 171 -9.33 -1.06 11.31
C ALA A 171 -8.76 -0.92 12.73
N HIS A 172 -7.84 0.02 12.97
CA HIS A 172 -7.52 0.38 14.35
C HIS A 172 -8.76 0.98 14.99
N SER A 173 -9.21 0.42 16.11
CA SER A 173 -10.01 1.17 17.06
C SER A 173 -9.16 2.35 17.52
N ARG A 174 -9.44 3.56 17.04
CA ARG A 174 -8.93 4.76 17.71
C ARG A 174 -9.47 4.70 19.13
N GLY A 175 -8.57 4.52 20.11
CA GLY A 175 -8.95 4.57 21.52
C GLY A 175 -9.72 5.85 21.76
N ALA A 176 -10.96 5.73 22.24
CA ALA A 176 -11.68 6.85 22.79
C ALA A 176 -10.87 7.40 23.98
N THR A 177 -10.34 8.60 23.82
CA THR A 177 -9.90 9.47 24.91
C THR A 177 -10.40 10.86 24.61
#